data_AF-A0A1X9PUV0-F1
#
_entry.id   AF-A0A1X9PUV0-F1
#
_cell.length_a   1.000
_cell.length_b   1.000
_cell.length_c   1.000
_cell.angle_alpha   90.00
_cell.angle_beta   90.00
_cell.angle_gamma   90.00
#
_symmetry.space_group_name_H-M   'P 1'
#
loop_
_entity.id
_entity.type
_entity.pdbx_description
1 polymer ?
#
loop_
_entity_poly.entity_id
_entity_poly.type
_entity_poly.pdbx_seq_one_letter_code
_entity_poly.pdbx_strand_id
1 'polypeptide(L)' 'MDFSNELSLEQEFKLAVYSKKIRRLNQSQSQRYLIDILRQMMRIDNMIKYIVKNVSF' A
#
# COMPACT_ATOMS: atom_id res chain seq x y z
N MET A 1 18.41 13.86 1.61
CA MET A 1 17.60 12.99 2.49
C MET A 1 17.89 11.57 2.08
N ASP A 2 18.24 10.71 3.02
CA ASP A 2 18.40 9.30 2.76
C ASP A 2 17.00 8.68 2.67
N PHE A 3 16.52 8.44 1.46
CA PHE A 3 15.22 7.82 1.22
C PHE A 3 15.41 6.31 1.17
N SER A 4 15.70 5.72 2.34
CA SER A 4 15.66 4.27 2.46
C SER A 4 14.23 3.82 2.12
N ASN A 5 14.09 2.92 1.15
CA ASN A 5 12.83 2.25 0.82
C ASN A 5 12.50 1.12 1.81
N GLU A 6 13.28 1.00 2.88
CA GLU A 6 13.04 0.05 3.94
C GLU A 6 11.80 0.45 4.73
N LEU A 7 11.09 -0.57 5.21
CA LEU A 7 9.96 -0.36 6.08
C LEU A 7 10.46 -0.02 7.48
N SER A 8 9.77 0.91 8.15
CA SER A 8 9.98 1.10 9.58
C SER A 8 9.46 -0.13 10.35
N LEU A 9 9.99 -0.35 11.57
CA LEU A 9 9.52 -1.44 12.44
C LEU A 9 8.00 -1.40 12.65
N GLU A 10 7.40 -0.20 12.77
CA GLU A 10 5.96 -0.02 12.90
C GLU A 10 5.20 -0.41 11.64
N GLN A 11 5.77 -0.16 10.45
CA GLN A 11 5.17 -0.56 9.18
C GLN A 11 5.21 -2.07 9.02
N GLU A 12 6.33 -2.71 9.37
CA GLU A 12 6.45 -4.18 9.40
C GLU A 12 5.45 -4.80 10.38
N PHE A 13 5.32 -4.22 11.58
CA PHE A 13 4.33 -4.67 12.56
C PHE A 13 2.90 -4.54 12.04
N LYS A 14 2.57 -3.43 11.36
CA LYS A 14 1.26 -3.26 10.70
C LYS A 14 1.04 -4.34 9.65
N LEU A 15 2.04 -4.69 8.85
CA LEU A 15 1.94 -5.79 7.87
C LEU A 15 1.71 -7.15 8.53
N ALA A 16 2.36 -7.42 9.67
CA ALA A 16 2.14 -8.65 10.42
C ALA A 16 0.69 -8.77 10.93
N VAL A 17 0.13 -7.69 11.49
CA VAL A 17 -1.28 -7.64 11.91
C VAL A 17 -2.23 -7.76 10.72
N TYR A 18 -1.89 -7.09 9.61
CA TYR A 18 -2.67 -7.10 8.38
C TYR A 18 -2.74 -8.50 7.75
N SER A 19 -1.62 -9.23 7.70
CA SER A 19 -1.56 -10.61 7.22
C SER A 19 -2.50 -11.53 8.01
N LYS A 20 -2.56 -11.38 9.33
CA LYS A 20 -3.50 -12.14 10.19
C LYS A 20 -4.96 -11.85 9.84
N LYS A 21 -5.29 -10.63 9.43
CA LYS A 21 -6.66 -10.24 9.01
C LYS A 21 -7.02 -10.85 7.65
N ILE A 22 -6.12 -10.79 6.67
CA ILE A 22 -6.36 -11.34 5.33
C ILE A 22 -6.59 -12.86 5.37
N ARG A 23 -5.85 -13.58 6.22
CA ARG A 23 -6.02 -15.05 6.38
C ARG A 23 -7.43 -15.48 6.83
N ARG A 24 -8.25 -14.56 7.34
CA ARG A 24 -9.64 -14.83 7.76
C ARG A 24 -10.65 -14.63 6.62
N LEU A 25 -10.24 -14.09 5.48
CA LEU A 25 -11.12 -13.83 4.35
C LEU A 25 -11.37 -15.11 3.56
N ASN A 26 -12.62 -15.31 3.13
CA ASN A 26 -12.94 -16.33 2.14
C ASN A 26 -12.56 -15.86 0.73
N GLN A 27 -12.58 -16.78 -0.24
CA GLN A 27 -12.16 -16.51 -1.62
C GLN A 27 -12.84 -15.27 -2.25
N SER A 28 -14.16 -15.15 -2.08
CA SER A 28 -14.94 -14.04 -2.66
C SER A 28 -14.57 -12.70 -2.01
N GLN A 29 -14.37 -12.70 -0.69
CA GLN A 29 -13.91 -11.52 0.03
C GLN A 29 -12.48 -11.13 -0.38
N SER A 30 -11.57 -12.10 -0.48
CA SER A 30 -10.18 -11.88 -0.91
C SER A 30 -10.10 -11.29 -2.31
N GLN A 31 -10.90 -11.78 -3.26
CA GLN A 31 -10.95 -11.26 -4.63
C GLN A 31 -11.44 -9.81 -4.68
N ARG A 32 -12.54 -9.48 -3.99
CA ARG A 32 -13.02 -8.09 -3.91
C ARG A 32 -11.98 -7.18 -3.28
N TYR A 33 -11.40 -7.64 -2.18
CA TYR A 33 -10.40 -6.88 -1.44
C TYR A 33 -9.15 -6.60 -2.28
N LEU A 34 -8.68 -7.58 -3.05
CA LEU A 34 -7.55 -7.41 -3.98
C LEU A 34 -7.84 -6.33 -5.03
N ILE A 35 -9.03 -6.35 -5.64
CA ILE A 35 -9.44 -5.34 -6.63
C ILE A 35 -9.39 -3.93 -6.02
N ASP A 36 -9.92 -3.77 -4.79
CA ASP A 36 -9.95 -2.48 -4.12
C ASP A 36 -8.57 -1.97 -3.71
N ILE A 37 -7.66 -2.87 -3.32
CA ILE A 37 -6.26 -2.52 -3.03
C ILE A 37 -5.54 -2.09 -4.32
N LEU A 38 -5.68 -2.84 -5.42
CA LEU A 38 -5.06 -2.46 -6.70
C LEU A 38 -5.55 -1.10 -7.20
N ARG A 39 -6.85 -0.81 -7.06
CA ARG A 39 -7.41 0.52 -7.37
C ARG A 39 -6.81 1.63 -6.50
N GLN A 40 -6.60 1.37 -5.21
CA GLN A 40 -5.94 2.32 -4.31
C GLN A 40 -4.47 2.54 -4.71
N MET A 41 -3.74 1.49 -5.04
CA MET A 41 -2.35 1.57 -5.48
C MET A 41 -2.21 2.43 -6.75
N MET A 42 -3.10 2.27 -7.74
CA MET A 42 -3.09 3.14 -8.94
C MET A 42 -3.33 4.61 -8.61
N ARG A 43 -4.20 4.92 -7.63
CA ARG A 43 -4.42 6.31 -7.20
C ARG A 43 -3.21 6.89 -6.49
N ILE A 44 -2.56 6.11 -5.63
CA ILE A 44 -1.34 6.52 -4.92
C ILE A 44 -0.21 6.74 -5.94
N ASP A 45 -0.06 5.88 -6.94
CA ASP A 45 0.90 6.05 -8.03
C ASP A 45 0.68 7.35 -8.81
N ASN A 46 -0.58 7.65 -9.21
CA ASN A 46 -0.91 8.91 -9.86
C ASN A 46 -0.60 10.13 -8.97
N MET A 47 -0.86 10.03 -7.67
CA MET A 47 -0.55 11.09 -6.71
C MET A 47 0.96 11.33 -6.60
N ILE A 48 1.76 10.26 -6.48
CA ILE A 48 3.23 10.35 -6.44
C ILE A 48 3.74 10.99 -7.74
N LYS A 49 3.27 10.53 -8.91
CA LYS A 49 3.62 11.12 -10.21
C LYS A 49 3.29 12.60 -10.28
N TYR A 50 2.13 13.01 -9.77
CA TYR A 50 1.75 14.41 -9.71
C TYR A 50 2.68 15.21 -8.79
N ILE A 51 2.98 14.70 -7.59
CA ILE A 51 3.89 15.37 -6.65
C ILE A 51 5.27 15.51 -7.27
N VAL A 52 5.86 14.45 -7.81
CA VAL A 52 7.19 14.50 -8.44
C VAL A 52 7.23 15.48 -9.62
N LYS A 53 6.13 15.59 -10.40
CA LYS A 53 6.07 16.52 -11.54
C LYS A 53 5.94 17.99 -11.11
N ASN A 54 5.22 18.27 -10.02
CA ASN A 54 4.87 19.65 -9.62
C ASN A 54 5.68 20.18 -8.43
N VAL A 55 6.29 19.30 -7.63
CA VAL A 55 7.36 19.65 -6.69
C VAL A 55 8.64 19.74 -7.52
N SER A 56 8.75 20.81 -8.29
CA SER A 56 10.01 21.22 -8.88
C SER A 56 10.93 21.65 -7.74
N PHE A 57 12.06 20.95 -7.60
CA PHE A 57 13.25 21.44 -6.88
C PHE A 57 14.07 22.33 -7.82
#